data_AF-A0A954DDG6-F1
#
_entry.id   AF-A0A954DDG6-F1
#
_cell.length_a   1.000
_cell.length_b   1.000
_cell.length_c   1.000
_cell.angle_alpha   90.00
_cell.angle_beta   90.00
_cell.angle_gamma   90.00
#
_symmetry.space_group_name_H-M   'P 1'
#
loop_
_entity.id
_entity.type
_entity.pdbx_description
1 polymer ?
#
loop_
_entity_poly.entity_id
_entity_poly.type
_entity_poly.pdbx_seq_one_letter_code
_entity_poly.pdbx_strand_id
1 'polypeptide(L)'
;MDEATKQKIQERVAERAQTTPVHLYLFGIAWIIIALAMVAGVQIPYVTTLIAFFVGVTFLYMGALISERRRMEKTFRELLEAFESFNRSIYGDDYKVKRAAVDILIRSLAHGDPTVRDRAHAQLVRLSGHDFPAEHAPWEAWWRDAKASFTGSPAERS
;
A
#
# COMPACT_ATOMS: atom_id res chain seq x y z
N MET A 1 14.48 12.65 -13.09
CA MET A 1 13.01 12.79 -13.26
C MET A 1 12.69 14.25 -13.00
N ASP A 2 12.12 14.93 -13.99
CA ASP A 2 11.93 16.38 -13.96
C ASP A 2 10.82 16.79 -12.96
N GLU A 3 10.99 17.92 -12.29
CA GLU A 3 10.08 18.48 -11.27
C GLU A 3 8.66 18.62 -11.84
N ALA A 4 8.57 19.09 -13.09
CA ALA A 4 7.30 19.24 -13.81
C ALA A 4 6.56 17.90 -13.99
N THR A 5 7.29 16.78 -14.11
CA THR A 5 6.69 15.45 -14.24
C THR A 5 6.17 14.94 -12.90
N LYS A 6 6.86 15.23 -11.79
CA LYS A 6 6.35 14.92 -10.43
C LYS A 6 5.07 15.66 -10.13
N GLN A 7 5.01 16.96 -10.40
CA GLN A 7 3.83 17.79 -10.14
C GLN A 7 2.62 17.30 -10.94
N LYS A 8 2.79 17.01 -12.23
CA LYS A 8 1.71 16.51 -13.09
C LYS A 8 1.18 15.13 -12.68
N ILE A 9 2.04 14.27 -12.09
CA ILE A 9 1.61 12.99 -11.53
C ILE A 9 0.85 13.20 -10.22
N GLN A 10 1.31 14.09 -9.35
CA GLN A 10 0.63 14.41 -8.10
C GLN A 10 -0.75 15.04 -8.33
N GLU A 11 -0.88 15.94 -9.30
CA GLU A 11 -2.15 16.54 -9.70
C GLU A 11 -3.15 15.48 -10.19
N ARG A 12 -2.73 14.57 -11.08
CA ARG A 12 -3.59 13.49 -11.59
C ARG A 12 -3.98 12.48 -10.51
N VAL A 13 -3.11 12.25 -9.53
CA VAL A 13 -3.41 11.40 -8.37
C VAL A 13 -4.37 12.09 -7.42
N ALA A 14 -4.24 13.40 -7.19
CA ALA A 14 -5.16 14.19 -6.39
C ALA A 14 -6.55 14.28 -7.04
N GLU A 15 -6.60 14.48 -8.36
CA GLU A 15 -7.83 14.50 -9.16
C GLU A 15 -8.55 13.14 -9.13
N ARG A 16 -7.79 12.02 -9.20
CA ARG A 16 -8.38 10.68 -9.02
C ARG A 16 -8.80 10.38 -7.58
N ALA A 17 -8.09 10.90 -6.58
CA ALA A 17 -8.40 10.68 -5.17
C ALA A 17 -9.63 11.49 -4.69
N GLN A 18 -9.90 12.64 -5.32
CA GLN A 18 -11.02 13.52 -4.99
C GLN A 18 -12.39 13.07 -5.50
N THR A 19 -12.46 11.99 -6.29
CA THR A 19 -13.73 11.26 -6.44
C THR A 19 -13.95 10.37 -5.21
N THR A 20 -14.01 10.99 -4.04
CA THR A 20 -14.66 10.40 -2.87
C THR A 20 -16.06 9.99 -3.29
N PRO A 21 -16.58 8.86 -2.76
CA PRO A 21 -17.88 8.38 -3.16
C PRO A 21 -18.97 9.12 -2.39
N VAL A 22 -19.00 10.45 -2.53
CA VAL A 22 -20.10 11.29 -2.04
C VAL A 22 -21.42 10.76 -2.59
N HIS A 23 -21.40 10.22 -3.81
CA HIS A 23 -22.52 9.51 -4.40
C HIS A 23 -22.99 8.31 -3.57
N LEU A 24 -22.11 7.50 -2.94
CA LEU A 24 -22.54 6.35 -2.11
C LEU A 24 -23.29 6.82 -0.87
N TYR A 25 -22.83 7.89 -0.21
CA TYR A 25 -23.55 8.48 0.93
C TYR A 25 -24.88 9.09 0.50
N LEU A 26 -24.91 9.80 -0.63
CA LEU A 26 -26.14 10.35 -1.19
C LEU A 26 -27.14 9.25 -1.58
N PHE A 27 -26.67 8.14 -2.16
CA PHE A 27 -27.50 6.97 -2.45
C PHE A 27 -28.05 6.35 -1.16
N GLY A 28 -27.22 6.19 -0.12
CA GLY A 28 -27.68 5.69 1.19
C GLY A 28 -28.75 6.56 1.81
N ILE A 29 -28.57 7.89 1.81
CA ILE A 29 -29.55 8.86 2.32
C ILE A 29 -30.84 8.84 1.49
N ALA A 30 -30.74 8.77 0.17
CA ALA A 30 -31.91 8.70 -0.71
C ALA A 30 -32.78 7.47 -0.40
N TRP A 31 -32.18 6.31 -0.17
CA TRP A 31 -32.90 5.09 0.23
C TRP A 31 -33.58 5.20 1.59
N ILE A 32 -32.96 5.90 2.55
CA ILE A 32 -33.57 6.16 3.86
C ILE A 32 -34.78 7.11 3.73
N ILE A 33 -34.69 8.14 2.89
CA ILE A 33 -35.82 9.05 2.61
C ILE A 33 -36.97 8.29 1.96
N ILE A 34 -36.70 7.39 1.02
CA ILE A 34 -37.71 6.53 0.39
C ILE A 34 -38.40 5.65 1.45
N ALA A 35 -37.66 5.05 2.37
CA ALA A 35 -38.22 4.25 3.45
C ALA A 35 -39.13 5.08 4.38
N LEU A 36 -38.71 6.31 4.72
CA LEU A 36 -39.51 7.26 5.51
C LEU A 36 -40.81 7.68 4.80
N ALA A 37 -40.75 7.95 3.49
CA ALA A 37 -41.93 8.28 2.69
C ALA A 37 -42.96 7.14 2.67
N MET A 38 -42.51 5.89 2.60
CA MET A 38 -43.39 4.72 2.68
C MET A 38 -44.09 4.60 4.04
N VAL A 39 -43.38 4.90 5.14
CA VAL A 39 -43.98 4.94 6.50
C VAL A 39 -45.06 6.02 6.60
N ALA A 40 -44.89 7.14 5.90
CA ALA A 40 -45.88 8.22 5.83
C ALA A 40 -47.11 7.91 4.94
N GLY A 41 -47.21 6.68 4.40
CA GLY A 41 -48.35 6.23 3.59
C GLY A 41 -48.18 6.40 2.08
N VAL A 42 -47.00 6.78 1.59
CA VAL A 42 -46.72 6.85 0.15
C VAL A 42 -46.51 5.43 -0.39
N GLN A 43 -47.44 4.94 -1.21
CA GLN A 43 -47.31 3.62 -1.82
C GLN A 43 -46.41 3.66 -3.05
N ILE A 44 -45.21 3.08 -2.92
CA ILE A 44 -44.33 2.81 -4.05
C ILE A 44 -44.51 1.33 -4.43
N PRO A 45 -44.98 1.02 -5.64
CA PRO A 45 -45.19 -0.36 -6.04
C PRO A 45 -43.85 -1.11 -6.07
N TYR A 46 -43.88 -2.40 -5.71
CA TYR A 46 -42.75 -3.36 -5.75
C TYR A 46 -41.65 -3.24 -4.68
N VAL A 47 -41.66 -2.23 -3.80
CA VAL A 47 -40.64 -2.09 -2.75
C VAL A 47 -41.30 -2.13 -1.38
N THR A 48 -40.94 -3.12 -0.56
CA THR A 48 -41.37 -3.14 0.84
C THR A 48 -40.51 -2.19 1.68
N THR A 49 -41.12 -1.53 2.66
CA THR A 49 -40.45 -0.58 3.57
C THR A 49 -39.20 -1.18 4.21
N LEU A 50 -39.24 -2.47 4.53
CA LEU A 50 -38.14 -3.22 5.13
C LEU A 50 -36.95 -3.35 4.17
N ILE A 51 -37.18 -3.68 2.89
CA ILE A 51 -36.11 -3.75 1.88
C ILE A 51 -35.46 -2.38 1.68
N ALA A 52 -36.27 -1.31 1.56
CA ALA A 52 -35.74 0.04 1.39
C ALA A 52 -34.82 0.46 2.55
N PHE A 53 -35.22 0.12 3.78
CA PHE A 53 -34.42 0.38 4.98
C PHE A 53 -33.08 -0.38 4.96
N PHE A 54 -33.10 -1.69 4.72
CA PHE A 54 -31.87 -2.50 4.69
C PHE A 54 -30.90 -2.05 3.61
N VAL A 55 -31.40 -1.71 2.41
CA VAL A 55 -30.57 -1.18 1.32
C VAL A 55 -29.91 0.13 1.75
N GLY A 56 -30.67 1.06 2.35
CA GLY A 56 -30.11 2.32 2.87
C GLY A 56 -29.00 2.11 3.91
N VAL A 57 -29.22 1.20 4.87
CA VAL A 57 -28.23 0.86 5.91
C VAL A 57 -26.97 0.22 5.30
N THR A 58 -27.11 -0.69 4.33
CA THR A 58 -25.96 -1.32 3.66
C THR A 58 -25.12 -0.30 2.90
N PHE A 59 -25.73 0.66 2.21
CA PHE A 59 -24.99 1.72 1.52
C PHE A 59 -24.23 2.63 2.50
N LEU A 60 -24.85 3.00 3.63
CA LEU A 60 -24.17 3.76 4.68
C LEU A 60 -22.98 2.98 5.27
N TYR A 61 -23.17 1.68 5.53
CA TYR A 61 -22.12 0.81 6.04
C TYR A 61 -20.93 0.70 5.06
N MET A 62 -21.19 0.51 3.77
CA MET A 62 -20.15 0.51 2.73
C MET A 62 -19.43 1.85 2.64
N GLY A 63 -20.16 2.97 2.75
CA GLY A 63 -19.56 4.31 2.83
C GLY A 63 -18.59 4.41 4.01
N ALA A 64 -19.02 3.98 5.19
CA ALA A 64 -18.20 3.97 6.40
C ALA A 64 -16.92 3.12 6.21
N LEU A 65 -17.02 1.89 5.71
CA LEU A 65 -15.86 1.03 5.44
C LEU A 65 -14.85 1.66 4.47
N ILE A 66 -15.33 2.29 3.39
CA ILE A 66 -14.45 2.97 2.43
C ILE A 66 -13.74 4.15 3.10
N SER A 67 -14.44 4.90 3.95
CA SER A 67 -13.84 6.01 4.69
C SER A 67 -12.75 5.55 5.66
N GLU A 68 -12.98 4.45 6.37
CA GLU A 68 -12.00 3.85 7.28
C GLU A 68 -10.78 3.34 6.53
N ARG A 69 -10.97 2.64 5.41
CA ARG A 69 -9.86 2.18 4.56
C ARG A 69 -9.01 3.34 4.07
N ARG A 70 -9.64 4.41 3.57
CA ARG A 70 -8.93 5.62 3.12
C ARG A 70 -8.16 6.27 4.27
N ARG A 71 -8.75 6.31 5.48
CA ARG A 71 -8.08 6.81 6.68
C ARG A 71 -6.85 5.97 7.02
N MET A 72 -6.95 4.63 6.98
CA MET A 72 -5.83 3.73 7.21
C MET A 72 -4.72 3.90 6.17
N GLU A 73 -5.05 4.03 4.88
CA GLU A 73 -4.07 4.26 3.82
C GLU A 73 -3.32 5.58 4.02
N LYS A 74 -4.01 6.63 4.46
CA LYS A 74 -3.38 7.91 4.81
C LYS A 74 -2.43 7.76 5.99
N THR A 75 -2.89 7.16 7.09
CA THR A 75 -2.06 6.94 8.28
C THR A 75 -0.86 6.04 7.98
N PHE A 76 -1.02 5.01 7.16
CA PHE A 76 0.10 4.14 6.76
C PHE A 76 1.12 4.88 5.89
N ARG A 77 0.66 5.75 4.98
CA ARG A 77 1.55 6.58 4.17
C ARG A 77 2.32 7.58 5.04
N GLU A 78 1.65 8.24 5.97
CA GLU A 78 2.28 9.15 6.94
C GLU A 78 3.30 8.40 7.82
N LEU A 79 2.99 7.16 8.23
CA LEU A 79 3.93 6.31 8.97
C LEU A 79 5.13 5.89 8.11
N LEU A 80 4.92 5.52 6.85
CA LEU A 80 6.02 5.18 5.93
C LEU A 80 6.89 6.39 5.63
N GLU A 81 6.30 7.57 5.46
CA GLU A 81 7.02 8.80 5.18
C GLU A 81 7.78 9.31 6.42
N ALA A 82 7.18 9.21 7.60
CA ALA A 82 7.86 9.44 8.87
C ALA A 82 9.00 8.42 9.07
N PHE A 83 8.79 7.15 8.71
CA PHE A 83 9.80 6.12 8.75
C PHE A 83 10.93 6.41 7.75
N GLU A 84 10.63 6.80 6.52
CA GLU A 84 11.62 7.13 5.49
C GLU A 84 12.42 8.39 5.86
N SER A 85 11.75 9.41 6.36
CA SER A 85 12.36 10.65 6.88
C SER A 85 13.27 10.36 8.08
N PHE A 86 12.79 9.56 9.04
CA PHE A 86 13.59 9.08 10.16
C PHE A 86 14.79 8.25 9.68
N ASN A 87 14.59 7.34 8.73
CA ASN A 87 15.63 6.49 8.16
C ASN A 87 16.71 7.33 7.43
N ARG A 88 16.30 8.38 6.72
CA ARG A 88 17.20 9.33 6.03
C ARG A 88 17.97 10.20 7.02
N SER A 89 17.30 10.67 8.07
CA SER A 89 17.88 11.47 9.17
C SER A 89 18.91 10.69 9.98
N ILE A 90 18.69 9.39 10.20
CA ILE A 90 19.52 8.58 11.10
C ILE A 90 20.72 7.96 10.37
N TYR A 91 20.67 7.74 9.04
CA TYR A 91 21.65 6.85 8.38
C TYR A 91 22.58 7.43 7.31
N GLY A 92 22.30 8.58 6.70
CA GLY A 92 23.09 9.03 5.55
C GLY A 92 22.93 8.13 4.31
N ASP A 93 23.15 8.70 3.12
CA ASP A 93 22.24 8.57 1.97
C ASP A 93 22.26 7.27 1.12
N ASP A 94 22.85 6.14 1.50
CA ASP A 94 22.79 4.98 0.55
C ASP A 94 23.08 3.57 1.08
N TYR A 95 23.86 3.43 2.14
CA TYR A 95 24.48 2.14 2.43
C TYR A 95 23.60 1.17 3.26
N LYS A 96 22.94 1.68 4.30
CA LYS A 96 22.11 0.84 5.21
C LYS A 96 20.78 0.43 4.56
N VAL A 97 20.28 1.26 3.65
CA VAL A 97 19.08 0.98 2.85
C VAL A 97 19.32 -0.21 1.91
N LYS A 98 20.47 -0.26 1.23
CA LYS A 98 20.86 -1.40 0.37
C LYS A 98 20.97 -2.69 1.16
N ARG A 99 21.51 -2.64 2.39
CA ARG A 99 21.59 -3.80 3.28
C ARG A 99 20.21 -4.34 3.66
N ALA A 100 19.29 -3.47 4.08
CA ALA A 100 17.93 -3.86 4.44
C ALA A 100 17.13 -4.42 3.26
N ALA A 101 17.32 -3.86 2.07
CA ALA A 101 16.69 -4.35 0.85
C ALA A 101 17.14 -5.78 0.52
N VAL A 102 18.44 -6.07 0.62
CA VAL A 102 18.97 -7.43 0.40
C VAL A 102 18.43 -8.41 1.45
N ASP A 103 18.36 -8.02 2.73
CA ASP A 103 17.74 -8.85 3.79
C ASP A 103 16.27 -9.19 3.49
N ILE A 104 15.47 -8.24 2.97
CA ILE A 104 14.06 -8.46 2.60
C ILE A 104 13.95 -9.42 1.41
N LEU A 105 14.78 -9.24 0.39
CA LEU A 105 14.77 -10.10 -0.80
C LEU A 105 15.15 -11.53 -0.46
N ILE A 106 16.16 -11.73 0.40
CA ILE A 106 16.56 -13.08 0.85
C ILE A 106 15.40 -13.75 1.60
N ARG A 107 14.77 -13.07 2.56
CA ARG A 107 13.58 -13.61 3.25
C ARG A 107 12.44 -13.95 2.30
N SER A 108 12.28 -13.18 1.23
CA SER A 108 11.24 -13.41 0.22
C SER A 108 11.47 -14.69 -0.59
N LEU A 109 12.70 -15.23 -0.62
CA LEU A 109 12.99 -16.53 -1.23
C LEU A 109 12.41 -17.72 -0.43
N ALA A 110 12.11 -17.54 0.86
CA ALA A 110 11.45 -18.56 1.66
C ALA A 110 9.91 -18.55 1.50
N HIS A 111 9.37 -17.62 0.71
CA HIS A 111 7.92 -17.49 0.52
C HIS A 111 7.36 -18.69 -0.28
N GLY A 112 6.16 -19.16 0.08
CA GLY A 112 5.52 -20.30 -0.59
C GLY A 112 5.04 -20.02 -2.02
N ASP A 113 4.96 -18.74 -2.41
CA ASP A 113 4.53 -18.32 -3.75
C ASP A 113 5.74 -18.32 -4.72
N PRO A 114 5.73 -19.14 -5.79
CA PRO A 114 6.82 -19.18 -6.76
C PRO A 114 7.05 -17.84 -7.46
N THR A 115 6.00 -17.04 -7.69
CA THR A 115 6.11 -15.73 -8.35
C THR A 115 6.92 -14.73 -7.52
N VAL A 116 6.73 -14.75 -6.20
CA VAL A 116 7.46 -13.88 -5.25
C VAL A 116 8.93 -14.32 -5.19
N ARG A 117 9.17 -15.62 -5.12
CA ARG A 117 10.52 -16.21 -5.13
C ARG A 117 11.31 -15.86 -6.40
N ASP A 118 10.75 -16.08 -7.57
CA ASP A 118 11.44 -15.84 -8.85
C ASP A 118 11.79 -14.36 -9.02
N ARG A 119 10.88 -13.46 -8.57
CA ARG A 119 11.15 -12.02 -8.56
C ARG A 119 12.24 -11.64 -7.57
N ALA A 120 12.21 -12.19 -6.36
CA ALA A 120 13.24 -11.94 -5.36
C ALA A 120 14.62 -12.42 -5.83
N HIS A 121 14.66 -13.61 -6.44
CA HIS A 121 15.86 -14.19 -7.05
C HIS A 121 16.43 -13.28 -8.13
N ALA A 122 15.64 -12.92 -9.14
CA ALA A 122 16.09 -12.04 -10.22
C ALA A 122 16.64 -10.69 -9.71
N GLN A 123 16.05 -10.13 -8.66
CA GLN A 123 16.55 -8.91 -8.02
C GLN A 123 17.88 -9.11 -7.29
N LEU A 124 18.04 -10.25 -6.60
CA LEU A 124 19.28 -10.61 -5.93
C LEU A 124 20.42 -10.85 -6.92
N VAL A 125 20.15 -11.54 -8.03
CA VAL A 125 21.14 -11.72 -9.12
C VAL A 125 21.58 -10.36 -9.64
N ARG A 126 20.64 -9.45 -9.89
CA ARG A 126 20.94 -8.11 -10.38
C ARG A 126 21.76 -7.27 -9.40
N LEU A 127 21.45 -7.34 -8.09
CA LEU A 127 22.11 -6.54 -7.06
C LEU A 127 23.50 -7.07 -6.68
N SER A 128 23.67 -8.39 -6.71
CA SER A 128 24.90 -9.05 -6.25
C SER A 128 25.86 -9.40 -7.39
N GLY A 129 25.37 -9.56 -8.63
CA GLY A 129 26.14 -10.08 -9.75
C GLY A 129 26.37 -11.59 -9.71
N HIS A 130 25.80 -12.30 -8.73
CA HIS A 130 25.93 -13.74 -8.58
C HIS A 130 24.63 -14.45 -8.97
N ASP A 131 24.73 -15.61 -9.63
CA ASP A 131 23.57 -16.41 -10.04
C ASP A 131 23.49 -17.72 -9.24
N PHE A 132 23.09 -17.61 -7.97
CA PHE A 132 22.80 -18.77 -7.13
C PHE A 132 21.39 -19.32 -7.43
N PRO A 133 21.06 -20.57 -7.09
CA PRO A 133 19.70 -21.08 -7.17
C PRO A 133 18.67 -20.19 -6.43
N ALA A 134 17.40 -20.22 -6.85
CA ALA A 134 16.30 -19.45 -6.23
C ALA A 134 15.85 -19.99 -4.85
N GLU A 135 16.76 -20.64 -4.13
CA GLU A 135 16.58 -21.20 -2.80
C GLU A 135 17.11 -20.24 -1.74
N HIS A 136 16.50 -20.21 -0.57
CA HIS A 136 16.91 -19.30 0.50
C HIS A 136 18.35 -19.53 0.98
N ALA A 137 18.76 -20.80 1.15
CA ALA A 137 19.98 -21.15 1.87
C ALA A 137 21.30 -20.67 1.20
N PRO A 138 21.51 -20.80 -0.13
CA PRO A 138 22.70 -20.27 -0.79
C PRO A 138 22.84 -18.75 -0.65
N TRP A 139 21.73 -18.03 -0.79
CA TRP A 139 21.70 -16.57 -0.72
C TRP A 139 21.96 -16.06 0.71
N GLU A 140 21.40 -16.74 1.72
CA GLU A 140 21.65 -16.41 3.13
C GLU A 140 23.11 -16.63 3.52
N ALA A 141 23.71 -17.73 3.06
CA ALA A 141 25.12 -18.03 3.30
C ALA A 141 26.04 -16.97 2.70
N TRP A 142 25.84 -16.63 1.42
CA TRP A 142 26.58 -15.56 0.75
C TRP A 142 26.41 -14.21 1.48
N TRP A 143 25.17 -13.87 1.85
CA TRP A 143 24.88 -12.59 2.45
C TRP A 143 25.48 -12.42 3.84
N ARG A 144 25.55 -13.50 4.62
CA ARG A 144 26.25 -13.52 5.90
C ARG A 144 27.72 -13.14 5.76
N ASP A 145 28.39 -13.60 4.71
CA ASP A 145 29.80 -13.32 4.46
C ASP A 145 30.00 -11.91 3.86
N ALA A 146 29.15 -11.54 2.89
CA ALA A 146 29.16 -10.20 2.28
C ALA A 146 28.75 -9.10 3.26
N LYS A 147 27.97 -9.41 4.30
CA LYS A 147 27.53 -8.43 5.31
C LYS A 147 28.68 -7.65 5.94
N ALA A 148 29.84 -8.30 6.08
CA ALA A 148 31.04 -7.70 6.67
C ALA A 148 31.81 -6.79 5.69
N SER A 149 31.79 -7.08 4.39
CA SER A 149 32.48 -6.23 3.40
C SER A 149 31.73 -4.94 3.11
N PHE A 150 30.42 -4.96 3.34
CA PHE A 150 29.57 -3.79 3.20
C PHE A 150 29.97 -2.70 4.24
N THR A 151 30.45 -3.02 5.46
CA THR A 151 30.58 -2.01 6.55
C THR A 151 31.67 -0.94 6.37
N GLY A 152 32.49 -0.99 5.32
CA GLY A 152 33.53 0.02 5.08
C GLY A 152 33.02 1.23 4.32
N SER A 153 32.69 2.31 5.04
CA SER A 153 32.48 3.63 4.41
C SER A 153 33.80 4.08 3.75
N PRO A 154 33.81 4.50 2.47
CA PRO A 154 34.99 5.05 1.82
C PRO A 154 35.60 6.26 2.56
N ALA A 155 34.79 6.97 3.36
CA ALA A 155 35.20 8.15 4.12
C ALA A 155 36.13 7.85 5.31
N GLU A 156 36.29 6.58 5.72
CA GLU A 156 37.24 6.18 6.78
C GLU A 156 38.57 5.65 6.20
N ARG A 157 38.71 5.60 4.88
CA ARG A 157 39.93 5.13 4.19
C ARG A 157 40.76 6.24 3.54
N SER A 158 40.40 7.51 3.78
CA SER A 158 41.10 8.71 3.28
C SER A 158 41.81 9.45 4.39
#